data_AF-A0A7I8D5U1-F1
#
_entry.id   AF-A0A7I8D5U1-F1
#
_cell.length_a   1.000
_cell.length_b   1.000
_cell.length_c   1.000
_cell.angle_alpha   90.00
_cell.angle_beta   90.00
_cell.angle_gamma   90.00
#
_symmetry.space_group_name_H-M   'P 1'
#
loop_
_entity.id
_entity.type
_entity.pdbx_description
1 polymer ?
#
loop_
_entity_poly.entity_id
_entity_poly.type
_entity_poly.pdbx_seq_one_letter_code
_entity_poly.pdbx_strand_id
1 'polypeptide(L)'
;MSVYTKMILVGAIIGVITRLYMLRTDHRQYPTYPHGRVIHIALGFIAASLGAVAVPALFDHNYTAVTFLTLAAQQFRDVRNMERQMLLNVDQNELVPRGITYIEGIAMVFESRNYLVIATAFLSSLATYFFHWYGGAAVGLIALALFARFMSGDVVGDIAFLHAGDLRFDGPNLYVDDIHIMNIGLKDSQEHILQKGIGIVLIPKNANARTTLAHLGQRQAIIHEVSTILGVYRDSGTPSFAPLSKLDLDSGKLAFFLLPLERDLEAAKGVILRSPVLENSIRKPLQSKAMQRLR
;
A
#
# COMPACT_ATOMS: atom_id res chain seq x y z
N MET A 1 -26.88 -28.19 19.33
CA MET A 1 -26.43 -27.63 18.03
C MET A 1 -25.70 -28.72 17.26
N SER A 2 -26.03 -28.91 15.98
CA SER A 2 -25.33 -29.89 15.13
C SER A 2 -23.86 -29.50 14.95
N VAL A 3 -23.02 -30.47 14.58
CA VAL A 3 -21.60 -30.23 14.30
C VAL A 3 -21.45 -29.18 13.20
N TYR A 4 -22.27 -29.26 12.15
CA TYR A 4 -22.27 -28.30 11.06
C TYR A 4 -22.64 -26.88 11.50
N THR A 5 -23.63 -26.71 12.40
CA THR A 5 -23.94 -25.38 12.93
C THR A 5 -22.77 -24.80 13.73
N LYS A 6 -22.04 -25.63 14.49
CA LYS A 6 -20.85 -25.18 15.23
C LYS A 6 -19.74 -24.75 14.27
N MET A 7 -19.48 -25.53 13.22
CA MET A 7 -18.50 -25.20 12.18
C MET A 7 -18.78 -23.84 11.54
N ILE A 8 -20.02 -23.62 11.10
CA ILE A 8 -20.44 -22.37 10.46
C ILE A 8 -20.28 -21.18 11.41
N LEU A 9 -20.79 -21.28 12.65
CA LEU A 9 -20.74 -20.17 13.59
C LEU A 9 -19.31 -19.81 14.01
N VAL A 10 -18.50 -20.81 14.37
CA VAL A 10 -17.12 -20.58 14.79
C VAL A 10 -16.30 -20.01 13.62
N GLY A 11 -16.46 -20.55 12.41
CA GLY A 11 -15.82 -20.01 11.21
C GLY A 11 -16.23 -18.57 10.91
N ALA A 12 -17.54 -18.28 10.91
CA ALA A 12 -18.06 -16.96 10.61
C ALA A 12 -17.63 -15.91 11.65
N ILE A 13 -17.70 -16.22 12.94
CA ILE A 13 -17.27 -15.32 14.02
C ILE A 13 -15.78 -15.00 13.90
N ILE A 14 -14.93 -16.02 13.71
CA ILE A 14 -13.48 -15.82 13.53
C ILE A 14 -13.18 -15.01 12.27
N GLY A 15 -13.90 -15.26 11.17
CA GLY A 15 -13.74 -14.49 9.93
C GLY A 15 -14.15 -13.02 10.11
N VAL A 16 -15.23 -12.74 10.82
CA VAL A 16 -15.64 -11.36 11.15
C VAL A 16 -14.60 -10.69 12.07
N ILE A 17 -14.11 -11.38 13.09
CA ILE A 17 -13.02 -10.86 13.95
C ILE A 17 -11.78 -10.54 13.11
N THR A 18 -11.42 -11.42 12.18
CA THR A 18 -10.32 -11.21 11.23
C THR A 18 -10.55 -9.94 10.41
N ARG A 19 -11.77 -9.74 9.89
CA ARG A 19 -12.11 -8.53 9.15
C ARG A 19 -11.94 -7.28 10.02
N LEU A 20 -12.49 -7.29 11.22
CA LEU A 20 -12.44 -6.14 12.14
C LEU A 20 -11.00 -5.81 12.54
N TYR A 21 -10.18 -6.84 12.80
CA TYR A 21 -8.76 -6.67 13.09
C TYR A 21 -8.00 -6.00 11.94
N MET A 22 -8.35 -6.33 10.70
CA MET A 22 -7.73 -5.82 9.48
C MET A 22 -8.33 -4.48 9.03
N LEU A 23 -9.47 -4.07 9.58
CA LEU A 23 -10.14 -2.80 9.33
C LEU A 23 -9.50 -1.66 10.13
N ARG A 24 -8.17 -1.55 10.10
CA ARG A 24 -7.47 -0.41 10.71
C ARG A 24 -7.55 0.77 9.77
N THR A 25 -7.96 1.91 10.32
CA THR A 25 -7.96 3.18 9.58
C THR A 25 -6.56 3.71 9.56
N ASP A 26 -5.98 3.84 8.38
CA ASP A 26 -4.67 4.44 8.17
C ASP A 26 -4.86 5.72 7.36
N HIS A 27 -4.06 6.75 7.62
CA HIS A 27 -4.03 7.98 6.81
C HIS A 27 -3.79 7.69 5.32
N ARG A 28 -3.11 6.57 5.04
CA ARG A 28 -2.79 6.04 3.70
C ARG A 28 -3.95 5.31 3.02
N GLN A 29 -4.96 4.90 3.80
CA GLN A 29 -6.00 4.00 3.35
C GLN A 29 -7.38 4.57 3.63
N TYR A 30 -8.10 4.82 2.54
CA TYR A 30 -9.55 4.65 2.54
C TYR A 30 -9.89 3.28 3.17
N PRO A 31 -11.06 3.07 3.81
CA PRO A 31 -12.12 4.03 4.07
C PRO A 31 -11.82 4.94 5.27
N THR A 32 -11.62 6.22 4.98
CA THR A 32 -11.62 7.28 6.00
C THR A 32 -13.06 7.61 6.43
N TYR A 33 -14.05 7.30 5.59
CA TYR A 33 -15.45 7.60 5.83
C TYR A 33 -16.22 6.46 6.52
N PRO A 34 -17.15 6.77 7.43
CA PRO A 34 -18.01 5.78 8.09
C PRO A 34 -18.72 4.83 7.12
N HIS A 35 -19.19 5.33 5.98
CA HIS A 35 -19.87 4.52 4.96
C HIS A 35 -18.97 3.46 4.33
N GLY A 36 -17.71 3.81 4.02
CA GLY A 36 -16.75 2.85 3.49
C GLY A 36 -16.44 1.73 4.49
N ARG A 37 -16.33 2.06 5.80
CA ARG A 37 -16.17 1.05 6.85
C ARG A 37 -17.33 0.05 6.87
N VAL A 38 -18.56 0.54 6.75
CA VAL A 38 -19.76 -0.33 6.72
C VAL A 38 -19.72 -1.28 5.52
N ILE A 39 -19.41 -0.78 4.32
CA ILE A 39 -19.29 -1.60 3.10
C ILE A 39 -18.25 -2.71 3.32
N HIS A 40 -17.08 -2.35 3.85
CA HIS A 40 -16.02 -3.31 4.10
C HIS A 40 -16.35 -4.34 5.19
N ILE A 41 -17.09 -3.97 6.24
CA ILE A 41 -17.56 -4.92 7.25
C ILE A 41 -18.57 -5.89 6.64
N ALA A 42 -19.53 -5.39 5.85
CA ALA A 42 -20.53 -6.22 5.17
C ALA A 42 -19.88 -7.23 4.21
N LEU A 43 -18.92 -6.78 3.38
CA LEU A 43 -18.17 -7.67 2.49
C LEU A 43 -17.34 -8.70 3.25
N GLY A 44 -16.73 -8.31 4.37
CA GLY A 44 -16.00 -9.25 5.22
C GLY A 44 -16.91 -10.26 5.91
N PHE A 45 -18.13 -9.88 6.30
CA PHE A 45 -19.13 -10.82 6.80
C PHE A 45 -19.55 -11.84 5.74
N ILE A 46 -19.76 -11.39 4.48
CA ILE A 46 -20.04 -12.27 3.34
C ILE A 46 -18.86 -13.24 3.13
N ALA A 47 -17.63 -12.72 3.09
CA ALA A 47 -16.41 -13.53 2.97
C ALA A 47 -16.31 -14.59 4.09
N ALA A 48 -16.51 -14.18 5.34
CA ALA A 48 -16.46 -15.07 6.49
C ALA A 48 -17.51 -16.18 6.41
N SER A 49 -18.74 -15.82 6.02
CA SER A 49 -19.84 -16.77 5.87
C SER A 49 -19.55 -17.79 4.77
N LEU A 50 -19.04 -17.35 3.62
CA LEU A 50 -18.69 -18.23 2.50
C LEU A 50 -17.56 -19.20 2.87
N GLY A 51 -16.50 -18.71 3.51
CA GLY A 51 -15.41 -19.57 4.00
C GLY A 51 -15.89 -20.60 5.03
N ALA A 52 -16.75 -20.19 5.96
CA ALA A 52 -17.26 -21.06 7.01
C ALA A 52 -18.20 -22.16 6.49
N VAL A 53 -19.08 -21.82 5.53
CA VAL A 53 -20.07 -22.75 4.93
C VAL A 53 -19.43 -23.71 3.92
N ALA A 54 -18.32 -23.34 3.28
CA ALA A 54 -17.64 -24.20 2.31
C ALA A 54 -17.24 -25.56 2.90
N VAL A 55 -16.78 -25.60 4.15
CA VAL A 55 -16.35 -26.85 4.81
C VAL A 55 -17.51 -27.86 4.97
N PRO A 56 -18.61 -27.56 5.68
CA PRO A 56 -19.70 -28.52 5.84
C PRO A 56 -20.34 -28.92 4.50
N ALA A 57 -20.39 -28.01 3.52
CA ALA A 57 -20.90 -28.33 2.19
C ALA A 57 -20.05 -29.38 1.46
N LEU A 58 -18.73 -29.33 1.61
CA LEU A 58 -17.82 -30.34 1.05
C LEU A 58 -17.97 -31.69 1.76
N PHE A 59 -18.15 -31.70 3.09
CA PHE A 59 -18.41 -32.93 3.85
C PHE A 59 -19.75 -33.58 3.49
N ASP A 60 -20.75 -32.77 3.15
CA ASP A 60 -22.07 -33.24 2.70
C ASP A 60 -22.11 -33.58 1.19
N HIS A 61 -20.94 -33.62 0.54
CA HIS A 61 -20.79 -33.88 -0.90
C HIS A 61 -21.60 -32.93 -1.81
N ASN A 62 -21.97 -31.75 -1.29
CA ASN A 62 -22.65 -30.71 -2.05
C ASN A 62 -21.62 -29.86 -2.81
N TYR A 63 -21.03 -30.45 -3.85
CA TYR A 63 -20.01 -29.79 -4.66
C TYR A 63 -20.53 -28.55 -5.42
N THR A 64 -21.86 -28.40 -5.56
CA THR A 64 -22.47 -27.18 -6.06
C THR A 64 -22.05 -25.94 -5.25
N ALA A 65 -21.68 -26.11 -3.97
CA ALA A 65 -21.18 -25.02 -3.14
C ALA A 65 -19.89 -24.37 -3.65
N VAL A 66 -19.11 -25.06 -4.49
CA VAL A 66 -17.94 -24.48 -5.16
C VAL A 66 -18.35 -23.28 -6.03
N THR A 67 -19.56 -23.26 -6.58
CA THR A 67 -20.07 -22.12 -7.36
C THR A 67 -20.18 -20.84 -6.52
N PHE A 68 -20.50 -20.95 -5.23
CA PHE A 68 -20.52 -19.80 -4.32
C PHE A 68 -19.13 -19.21 -4.07
N LEU A 69 -18.07 -20.03 -4.10
CA LEU A 69 -16.69 -19.55 -4.03
C LEU A 69 -16.31 -18.76 -5.29
N THR A 70 -16.75 -19.21 -6.47
CA THR A 70 -16.56 -18.48 -7.73
C THR A 70 -17.28 -17.13 -7.72
N LEU A 71 -18.54 -17.09 -7.25
CA LEU A 71 -19.29 -15.84 -7.07
C LEU A 71 -18.59 -14.91 -6.06
N ALA A 72 -18.05 -15.46 -4.97
CA ALA A 72 -17.25 -14.70 -4.00
C ALA A 72 -16.03 -14.04 -4.64
N ALA A 73 -15.30 -14.80 -5.46
CA ALA A 73 -14.11 -14.32 -6.16
C ALA A 73 -14.45 -13.18 -7.12
N GLN A 74 -15.58 -13.27 -7.83
CA GLN A 74 -16.09 -12.19 -8.68
C GLN A 74 -16.41 -10.94 -7.84
N GLN A 75 -17.14 -11.11 -6.72
CA GLN A 75 -17.49 -10.00 -5.84
C GLN A 75 -16.25 -9.25 -5.33
N PHE A 76 -15.16 -9.95 -4.99
CA PHE A 76 -13.95 -9.29 -4.49
C PHE A 76 -13.20 -8.54 -5.60
N ARG A 77 -13.19 -9.07 -6.82
CA ARG A 77 -12.65 -8.37 -7.98
C ARG A 77 -13.45 -7.10 -8.28
N ASP A 78 -14.77 -7.14 -8.14
CA ASP A 78 -15.62 -5.98 -8.31
C ASP A 78 -15.39 -4.94 -7.22
N VAL A 79 -15.16 -5.38 -5.98
CA VAL A 79 -14.75 -4.49 -4.88
C VAL A 79 -13.41 -3.80 -5.21
N ARG A 80 -12.40 -4.54 -5.69
CA ARG A 80 -11.14 -3.93 -6.15
C ARG A 80 -11.36 -2.91 -7.25
N ASN A 81 -12.17 -3.24 -8.25
CA ASN A 81 -12.46 -2.34 -9.36
C ASN A 81 -13.15 -1.06 -8.87
N MET A 82 -14.13 -1.20 -7.99
CA MET A 82 -14.83 -0.08 -7.36
C MET A 82 -13.87 0.81 -6.57
N GLU A 83 -13.04 0.24 -5.69
CA GLU A 83 -12.04 0.99 -4.90
C GLU A 83 -11.05 1.72 -5.81
N ARG A 84 -10.52 1.04 -6.82
CA ARG A 84 -9.59 1.62 -7.78
C ARG A 84 -10.21 2.79 -8.55
N GLN A 85 -11.44 2.62 -9.05
CA GLN A 85 -12.15 3.68 -9.78
C GLN A 85 -12.46 4.88 -8.89
N MET A 86 -12.93 4.63 -7.67
CA MET A 86 -13.19 5.69 -6.70
C MET A 86 -11.92 6.47 -6.38
N LEU A 87 -10.82 5.78 -6.06
CA LEU A 87 -9.54 6.43 -5.80
C LEU A 87 -9.04 7.22 -7.00
N LEU A 88 -9.13 6.68 -8.22
CA LEU A 88 -8.76 7.40 -9.44
C LEU A 88 -9.56 8.70 -9.63
N ASN A 89 -10.85 8.70 -9.31
CA ASN A 89 -11.70 9.88 -9.43
C ASN A 89 -11.39 10.92 -8.36
N VAL A 90 -11.11 10.50 -7.12
CA VAL A 90 -10.71 11.41 -6.03
C VAL A 90 -9.33 12.02 -6.31
N ASP A 91 -8.39 11.22 -6.81
CA ASP A 91 -7.00 11.63 -7.08
C ASP A 91 -6.88 12.76 -8.12
N GLN A 92 -7.90 12.93 -8.99
CA GLN A 92 -7.93 14.00 -9.98
C GLN A 92 -7.99 15.40 -9.38
N ASN A 93 -8.51 15.52 -8.15
CA ASN A 93 -8.68 16.80 -7.47
C ASN A 93 -7.58 17.05 -6.42
N GLU A 94 -6.61 16.15 -6.30
CA GLU A 94 -5.48 16.30 -5.38
C GLU A 94 -4.39 17.19 -6.02
N LEU A 95 -3.83 18.12 -5.24
CA LEU A 95 -2.69 18.95 -5.68
C LEU A 95 -1.45 18.11 -6.00
N VAL A 96 -1.31 16.98 -5.30
CA VAL A 96 -0.27 15.98 -5.50
C VAL A 96 -0.94 14.61 -5.54
N PRO A 97 -1.14 14.01 -6.72
CA PRO A 97 -1.86 12.74 -6.85
C PRO A 97 -1.06 11.55 -6.28
N ARG A 98 -1.74 10.50 -5.83
CA ARG A 98 -1.14 9.19 -5.47
C ARG A 98 -0.43 8.54 -6.65
N GLY A 99 -1.02 8.68 -7.83
CA GLY A 99 -0.60 8.00 -9.04
C GLY A 99 -1.13 6.56 -9.15
N ILE A 100 -1.26 6.10 -10.40
CA ILE A 100 -1.96 4.86 -10.75
C ILE A 100 -1.36 3.63 -10.05
N THR A 101 -0.04 3.54 -9.93
CA THR A 101 0.63 2.39 -9.30
C THR A 101 0.32 2.30 -7.82
N TYR A 102 0.21 3.44 -7.13
CA TYR A 102 -0.12 3.45 -5.71
C TYR A 102 -1.59 3.07 -5.50
N ILE A 103 -2.48 3.66 -6.29
CA ILE A 103 -3.92 3.31 -6.27
C ILE A 103 -4.15 1.82 -6.53
N GLU A 104 -3.44 1.25 -7.50
CA GLU A 104 -3.51 -0.19 -7.78
C GLU A 104 -3.05 -1.03 -6.58
N GLY A 105 -1.95 -0.64 -5.93
CA GLY A 105 -1.48 -1.27 -4.69
C GLY A 105 -2.52 -1.25 -3.58
N ILE A 106 -3.14 -0.09 -3.34
CA ILE A 106 -4.21 0.05 -2.35
C ILE A 106 -5.40 -0.87 -2.70
N ALA A 107 -5.82 -0.88 -3.96
CA ALA A 107 -6.95 -1.69 -4.43
C ALA A 107 -6.69 -3.21 -4.30
N MET A 108 -5.47 -3.67 -4.60
CA MET A 108 -5.06 -5.07 -4.42
C MET A 108 -5.07 -5.49 -2.94
N VAL A 109 -4.67 -4.60 -2.03
CA VAL A 109 -4.74 -4.87 -0.58
C VAL A 109 -6.19 -5.12 -0.16
N PHE A 110 -7.15 -4.33 -0.64
CA PHE A 110 -8.56 -4.53 -0.30
C PHE A 110 -9.12 -5.88 -0.76
N GLU A 111 -8.78 -6.30 -1.98
CA GLU A 111 -9.13 -7.62 -2.52
C GLU A 111 -8.51 -8.73 -1.65
N SER A 112 -7.21 -8.63 -1.40
CA SER A 112 -6.40 -9.60 -0.66
C SER A 112 -6.92 -9.81 0.77
N ARG A 113 -7.34 -8.73 1.43
CA ARG A 113 -7.92 -8.79 2.78
C ARG A 113 -9.19 -9.64 2.84
N ASN A 114 -10.00 -9.67 1.78
CA ASN A 114 -11.20 -10.51 1.74
C ASN A 114 -10.85 -11.99 1.55
N TYR A 115 -9.83 -12.32 0.74
CA TYR A 115 -9.34 -13.70 0.62
C TYR A 115 -8.81 -14.25 1.95
N LEU A 116 -8.12 -13.42 2.74
CA LEU A 116 -7.64 -13.83 4.07
C LEU A 116 -8.78 -14.10 5.06
N VAL A 117 -9.88 -13.35 4.97
CA VAL A 117 -11.09 -13.61 5.76
C VAL A 117 -11.71 -14.96 5.38
N ILE A 118 -11.83 -15.27 4.08
CA ILE A 118 -12.29 -16.60 3.62
C ILE A 118 -11.38 -17.69 4.19
N ALA A 119 -10.07 -17.57 3.99
CA ALA A 119 -9.11 -18.59 4.40
C ALA A 119 -9.16 -18.85 5.91
N THR A 120 -9.22 -17.79 6.72
CA THR A 120 -9.29 -17.91 8.19
C THR A 120 -10.60 -18.54 8.63
N ALA A 121 -11.74 -18.14 8.05
CA ALA A 121 -13.04 -18.72 8.35
C ALA A 121 -13.12 -20.20 7.95
N PHE A 122 -12.56 -20.55 6.79
CA PHE A 122 -12.46 -21.93 6.31
C PHE A 122 -11.62 -22.80 7.25
N LEU A 123 -10.41 -22.37 7.59
CA LEU A 123 -9.52 -23.13 8.49
C LEU A 123 -10.11 -23.30 9.89
N SER A 124 -10.77 -22.26 10.41
CA SER A 124 -11.50 -22.30 11.68
C SER A 124 -12.67 -23.28 11.64
N SER A 125 -13.48 -23.25 10.57
CA SER A 125 -14.60 -24.16 10.35
C SER A 125 -14.12 -25.62 10.22
N LEU A 126 -13.03 -25.85 9.50
CA LEU A 126 -12.39 -27.17 9.35
C LEU A 126 -11.85 -27.70 10.66
N ALA A 127 -11.12 -26.89 11.42
CA ALA A 127 -10.62 -27.29 12.74
C ALA A 127 -11.75 -27.53 13.75
N THR A 128 -12.89 -26.84 13.60
CA THR A 128 -14.08 -27.08 14.44
C THR A 128 -14.64 -28.50 14.28
N TYR A 129 -14.53 -29.07 13.08
CA TYR A 129 -14.96 -30.45 12.83
C TYR A 129 -14.11 -31.46 13.60
N PHE A 130 -12.78 -31.34 13.54
CA PHE A 130 -11.86 -32.31 14.15
C PHE A 130 -11.63 -32.10 15.65
N PHE A 131 -11.62 -30.85 16.11
CA PHE A 131 -11.15 -30.46 17.44
C PHE A 131 -12.20 -29.67 18.24
N HIS A 132 -13.47 -29.74 17.83
CA HIS A 132 -14.57 -28.95 18.39
C HIS A 132 -14.32 -27.43 18.32
N TRP A 133 -15.23 -26.65 18.92
CA TRP A 133 -15.24 -25.19 18.81
C TRP A 133 -13.96 -24.52 19.30
N TYR A 134 -13.30 -25.07 20.33
CA TYR A 134 -12.06 -24.52 20.87
C TYR A 134 -10.88 -24.71 19.91
N GLY A 135 -10.80 -25.85 19.21
CA GLY A 135 -9.79 -26.05 18.18
C GLY A 135 -10.02 -25.18 16.95
N GLY A 136 -11.28 -24.96 16.57
CA GLY A 136 -11.66 -23.96 15.57
C GLY A 136 -11.16 -22.55 15.89
N ALA A 137 -11.45 -22.08 17.11
CA ALA A 137 -11.00 -20.78 17.58
C ALA A 137 -9.46 -20.68 17.62
N ALA A 138 -8.77 -21.70 18.14
CA ALA A 138 -7.31 -21.71 18.22
C ALA A 138 -6.65 -21.65 16.82
N VAL A 139 -7.06 -22.52 15.89
CA VAL A 139 -6.53 -22.52 14.52
C VAL A 139 -6.87 -21.22 13.79
N GLY A 140 -8.08 -20.70 13.99
CA GLY A 140 -8.49 -19.41 13.45
C GLY A 140 -7.60 -18.25 13.90
N LEU A 141 -7.30 -18.16 15.19
CA LEU A 141 -6.42 -17.12 15.74
C LEU A 141 -4.97 -17.29 15.29
N ILE A 142 -4.48 -18.54 15.18
CA ILE A 142 -3.15 -18.83 14.63
C ILE A 142 -3.06 -18.39 13.17
N ALA A 143 -4.07 -18.74 12.35
CA ALA A 143 -4.14 -18.34 10.95
C ALA A 143 -4.18 -16.80 10.81
N LEU A 144 -4.99 -16.12 11.62
CA LEU A 144 -5.01 -14.65 11.69
C LEU A 144 -3.62 -14.08 11.98
N ALA A 145 -2.91 -14.60 12.99
CA ALA A 145 -1.59 -14.13 13.37
C ALA A 145 -0.55 -14.35 12.24
N LEU A 146 -0.58 -15.52 11.61
CA LEU A 146 0.27 -15.86 10.46
C LEU A 146 0.01 -14.93 9.28
N PHE A 147 -1.24 -14.76 8.88
CA PHE A 147 -1.61 -13.89 7.76
C PHE A 147 -1.31 -12.43 8.06
N ALA A 148 -1.55 -11.96 9.28
CA ALA A 148 -1.18 -10.61 9.70
C ALA A 148 0.33 -10.36 9.57
N ARG A 149 1.16 -11.38 9.88
CA ARG A 149 2.62 -11.29 9.76
C ARG A 149 3.12 -11.25 8.32
N PHE A 150 2.42 -11.92 7.39
CA PHE A 150 2.78 -11.95 5.97
C PHE A 150 2.24 -10.78 5.15
N MET A 151 1.27 -10.02 5.68
CA MET A 151 0.75 -8.81 5.03
C MET A 151 1.69 -7.59 5.16
N SER A 152 2.72 -7.64 6.00
CA SER A 152 3.68 -6.54 6.10
C SER A 152 4.65 -6.58 4.91
N GLY A 153 4.47 -5.67 3.95
CA GLY A 153 5.43 -5.44 2.87
C GLY A 153 6.64 -4.61 3.32
N ASP A 154 7.67 -4.58 2.48
CA ASP A 154 8.86 -3.77 2.69
C ASP A 154 8.51 -2.27 2.67
N VAL A 155 9.24 -1.47 3.44
CA VAL A 155 9.19 -0.01 3.37
C VAL A 155 10.45 0.54 2.70
N VAL A 156 10.42 1.80 2.26
CA VAL A 156 11.57 2.43 1.59
C VAL A 156 12.84 2.35 2.43
N GLY A 157 12.74 2.46 3.77
CA GLY A 157 13.87 2.32 4.68
C GLY A 157 14.54 0.94 4.66
N ASP A 158 13.84 -0.10 4.21
CA ASP A 158 14.42 -1.44 4.06
C ASP A 158 15.32 -1.50 2.81
N ILE A 159 15.02 -0.74 1.77
CA ILE A 159 15.68 -0.82 0.46
C ILE A 159 16.61 0.35 0.13
N ALA A 160 16.52 1.48 0.84
CA ALA A 160 17.33 2.67 0.59
C ALA A 160 17.87 3.28 1.89
N PHE A 161 19.02 3.93 1.79
CA PHE A 161 19.47 4.92 2.76
C PHE A 161 18.95 6.29 2.36
N LEU A 162 18.76 7.16 3.35
CA LEU A 162 18.24 8.51 3.14
C LEU A 162 19.21 9.51 3.76
N HIS A 163 19.53 10.57 3.03
CA HIS A 163 20.19 11.75 3.58
C HIS A 163 19.48 13.05 3.16
N ALA A 164 19.68 14.11 3.94
CA ALA A 164 19.21 15.44 3.58
C ALA A 164 20.10 16.00 2.47
N GLY A 165 19.48 16.52 1.41
CA GLY A 165 20.20 17.11 0.30
C GLY A 165 20.05 18.64 0.31
N ASP A 166 21.11 19.32 -0.12
CA ASP A 166 21.13 20.78 -0.17
C ASP A 166 20.38 21.28 -1.40
N LEU A 167 19.37 22.13 -1.18
CA LEU A 167 18.69 22.84 -2.26
C LEU A 167 19.53 24.04 -2.68
N ARG A 168 19.93 24.06 -3.95
CA ARG A 168 20.71 25.16 -4.51
C ARG A 168 20.26 25.51 -5.92
N PHE A 169 20.46 26.77 -6.28
CA PHE A 169 20.29 27.24 -7.64
C PHE A 169 21.64 27.48 -8.31
N ASP A 170 21.76 27.07 -9.57
CA ASP A 170 22.81 27.50 -10.48
C ASP A 170 22.15 28.19 -11.67
N GLY A 171 22.18 29.52 -11.65
CA GLY A 171 21.35 30.36 -12.51
C GLY A 171 19.86 30.01 -12.35
N PRO A 172 19.17 29.60 -13.43
CA PRO A 172 17.77 29.20 -13.36
C PRO A 172 17.57 27.73 -12.94
N ASN A 173 18.62 26.93 -12.75
CA ASN A 173 18.49 25.50 -12.52
C ASN A 173 18.47 25.17 -11.02
N LEU A 174 17.41 24.47 -10.57
CA LEU A 174 17.29 23.93 -9.21
C LEU A 174 17.98 22.57 -9.12
N TYR A 175 18.79 22.39 -8.09
CA TYR A 175 19.44 21.14 -7.75
C TYR A 175 19.10 20.72 -6.32
N VAL A 176 19.11 19.40 -6.10
CA VAL A 176 19.28 18.79 -4.78
C VAL A 176 20.63 18.09 -4.82
N ASP A 177 21.57 18.52 -3.98
CA ASP A 177 22.99 18.16 -4.08
C ASP A 177 23.53 18.45 -5.51
N ASP A 178 23.96 17.41 -6.22
CA ASP A 178 24.47 17.42 -7.59
C ASP A 178 23.39 17.09 -8.64
N ILE A 179 22.18 16.72 -8.22
CA ILE A 179 21.13 16.20 -9.10
C ILE A 179 20.21 17.33 -9.56
N HIS A 180 20.16 17.56 -10.88
CA HIS A 180 19.27 18.55 -11.49
C HIS A 180 17.81 18.15 -11.32
N ILE A 181 16.98 19.07 -10.83
CA ILE A 181 15.55 18.87 -10.62
C ILE A 181 14.74 19.46 -11.77
N MET A 182 14.80 20.78 -11.93
CA MET A 182 14.05 21.53 -12.94
C MET A 182 14.62 22.94 -13.12
N ASN A 183 14.12 23.64 -14.14
CA ASN A 183 14.45 25.03 -14.39
C ASN A 183 13.35 25.97 -13.87
N ILE A 184 13.73 27.01 -13.13
CA ILE A 184 12.85 28.03 -12.54
C ILE A 184 13.51 29.39 -12.78
N GLY A 185 12.97 30.16 -13.73
CA GLY A 185 13.54 31.46 -14.09
C GLY A 185 13.17 32.63 -13.17
N LEU A 186 12.01 32.58 -12.53
CA LEU A 186 11.52 33.68 -11.67
C LEU A 186 12.27 33.70 -10.34
N LYS A 187 13.02 34.78 -10.08
CA LYS A 187 13.82 34.96 -8.85
C LYS A 187 12.98 34.84 -7.58
N ASP A 188 11.80 35.45 -7.55
CA ASP A 188 10.88 35.35 -6.41
C ASP A 188 10.53 33.90 -6.09
N SER A 189 10.30 33.06 -7.11
CA SER A 189 10.04 31.62 -6.91
C SER A 189 11.27 30.90 -6.35
N GLN A 190 12.47 31.25 -6.82
CA GLN A 190 13.71 30.67 -6.31
C GLN A 190 13.89 30.98 -4.82
N GLU A 191 13.67 32.22 -4.41
CA GLU A 191 13.77 32.64 -3.00
C GLU A 191 12.78 31.88 -2.11
N HIS A 192 11.51 31.78 -2.54
CA HIS A 192 10.49 31.01 -1.81
C HIS A 192 10.88 29.54 -1.67
N ILE A 193 11.44 28.94 -2.72
CA ILE A 193 11.90 27.55 -2.72
C ILE A 193 13.06 27.35 -1.75
N LEU A 194 14.04 28.25 -1.72
CA LEU A 194 15.15 28.14 -0.78
C LEU A 194 14.71 28.33 0.68
N GLN A 195 13.69 29.16 0.92
CA GLN A 195 13.15 29.42 2.26
C GLN A 195 12.29 28.27 2.79
N LYS A 196 11.50 27.60 1.95
CA LYS A 196 10.50 26.60 2.38
C LYS A 196 10.82 25.18 1.94
N GLY A 197 11.68 25.01 0.95
CA GLY A 197 11.95 23.72 0.33
C GLY A 197 12.73 22.78 1.22
N ILE A 198 12.55 21.50 0.94
CA ILE A 198 13.32 20.41 1.51
C ILE A 198 13.89 19.56 0.36
N GLY A 199 15.21 19.38 0.38
CA GLY A 199 15.93 18.44 -0.48
C GLY A 199 16.19 17.13 0.26
N ILE A 200 15.90 16.01 -0.38
CA ILE A 200 16.18 14.67 0.16
C ILE A 200 16.77 13.81 -0.94
N VAL A 201 17.76 12.98 -0.61
CA VAL A 201 18.33 12.03 -1.55
C VAL A 201 18.23 10.63 -0.98
N LEU A 202 17.73 9.71 -1.80
CA LEU A 202 17.70 8.28 -1.54
C LEU A 202 18.85 7.60 -2.26
N ILE A 203 19.60 6.78 -1.52
CA ILE A 203 20.68 5.95 -2.04
C ILE A 203 20.19 4.49 -1.99
N PRO A 204 20.01 3.80 -3.13
CA PRO A 204 19.56 2.41 -3.13
C PRO A 204 20.61 1.49 -2.50
N LYS A 205 20.19 0.55 -1.64
CA LYS A 205 21.09 -0.40 -0.96
C LYS A 205 21.69 -1.46 -1.89
N ASN A 206 21.03 -1.76 -3.01
CA ASN A 206 21.47 -2.76 -3.98
C ASN A 206 20.81 -2.55 -5.36
N ALA A 207 21.19 -3.37 -6.35
CA ALA A 207 20.66 -3.27 -7.71
C ALA A 207 19.14 -3.51 -7.81
N ASN A 208 18.54 -4.36 -6.95
CA ASN A 208 17.09 -4.53 -6.92
C ASN A 208 16.42 -3.24 -6.45
N ALA A 209 16.90 -2.67 -5.35
CA ALA A 209 16.40 -1.41 -4.80
C ALA A 209 16.52 -0.28 -5.82
N ARG A 210 17.65 -0.19 -6.54
CA ARG A 210 17.87 0.80 -7.60
C ARG A 210 16.78 0.72 -8.66
N THR A 211 16.48 -0.46 -9.18
CA THR A 211 15.44 -0.63 -10.20
C THR A 211 14.04 -0.37 -9.66
N THR A 212 13.75 -0.78 -8.41
CA THR A 212 12.45 -0.52 -7.77
C THR A 212 12.22 0.98 -7.55
N LEU A 213 13.18 1.71 -6.99
CA LEU A 213 13.09 3.16 -6.77
C LEU A 213 13.13 3.96 -8.09
N ALA A 214 13.71 3.38 -9.14
CA ALA A 214 13.67 3.99 -10.46
C ALA A 214 12.24 4.04 -11.05
N HIS A 215 11.30 3.25 -10.54
CA HIS A 215 9.91 3.24 -11.03
C HIS A 215 9.17 4.53 -10.67
N LEU A 216 8.67 5.27 -11.67
CA LEU A 216 8.00 6.56 -11.47
C LEU A 216 6.84 6.50 -10.47
N GLY A 217 6.03 5.44 -10.51
CA GLY A 217 4.93 5.25 -9.56
C GLY A 217 5.38 5.11 -8.10
N GLN A 218 6.55 4.54 -7.83
CA GLN A 218 7.10 4.45 -6.48
C GLN A 218 7.50 5.84 -5.98
N ARG A 219 8.12 6.63 -6.86
CA ARG A 219 8.54 8.00 -6.53
C ARG A 219 7.34 8.91 -6.29
N GLN A 220 6.31 8.80 -7.12
CA GLN A 220 5.06 9.54 -6.96
C GLN A 220 4.37 9.20 -5.64
N ALA A 221 4.32 7.91 -5.26
CA ALA A 221 3.76 7.49 -3.99
C ALA A 221 4.50 8.12 -2.80
N ILE A 222 5.84 8.15 -2.84
CA ILE A 222 6.65 8.81 -1.81
C ILE A 222 6.33 10.32 -1.74
N ILE A 223 6.28 11.00 -2.89
CA ILE A 223 5.95 12.44 -2.96
C ILE A 223 4.55 12.71 -2.41
N HIS A 224 3.56 11.89 -2.77
CA HIS A 224 2.19 12.00 -2.27
C HIS A 224 2.14 11.84 -0.76
N GLU A 225 2.73 10.77 -0.22
CA GLU A 225 2.76 10.51 1.23
C GLU A 225 3.31 11.70 2.02
N VAL A 226 4.44 12.25 1.59
CA VAL A 226 5.03 13.41 2.26
C VAL A 226 4.13 14.64 2.14
N SER A 227 3.56 14.87 0.96
CA SER A 227 2.68 16.03 0.70
C SER A 227 1.35 15.93 1.47
N THR A 228 0.82 14.74 1.70
CA THR A 228 -0.41 14.53 2.48
C THR A 228 -0.16 14.77 3.96
N ILE A 229 1.01 14.39 4.48
CA ILE A 229 1.32 14.47 5.91
C ILE A 229 1.82 15.87 6.31
N LEU A 230 2.73 16.46 5.53
CA LEU A 230 3.33 17.78 5.83
C LEU A 230 2.63 18.94 5.11
N GLY A 231 1.58 18.64 4.35
CA GLY A 231 0.96 19.57 3.42
C GLY A 231 1.86 19.86 2.21
N VAL A 232 1.33 20.66 1.28
CA VAL A 232 2.07 21.16 0.12
C VAL A 232 1.84 22.65 -0.03
N TYR A 233 2.92 23.43 -0.12
CA TYR A 233 2.88 24.86 -0.40
C TYR A 233 2.77 25.06 -1.92
N ARG A 234 1.60 24.74 -2.47
CA ARG A 234 1.29 24.85 -3.89
C ARG A 234 -0.19 25.15 -4.07
N ASP A 235 -0.49 25.91 -5.12
CA ASP A 235 -1.82 26.00 -5.72
C ASP A 235 -1.79 25.52 -7.19
N SER A 236 -2.97 25.24 -7.74
CA SER A 236 -3.23 24.90 -9.14
C SER A 236 -2.50 25.79 -10.15
N GLY A 237 -2.34 27.09 -9.85
CA GLY A 237 -1.64 28.07 -10.69
C GLY A 237 -0.11 28.15 -10.53
N THR A 238 0.51 27.30 -9.71
CA THR A 238 1.95 27.39 -9.37
C THR A 238 2.73 26.11 -9.73
N PRO A 239 3.02 25.86 -11.02
CA PRO A 239 3.69 24.63 -11.46
C PRO A 239 5.15 24.53 -10.96
N SER A 240 5.83 25.66 -10.76
CA SER A 240 7.20 25.71 -10.20
C SER A 240 7.30 25.18 -8.77
N PHE A 241 6.17 25.12 -8.04
CA PHE A 241 6.10 24.64 -6.66
C PHE A 241 5.68 23.17 -6.56
N ALA A 242 5.50 22.49 -7.71
CA ALA A 242 5.22 21.06 -7.73
C ALA A 242 6.40 20.27 -7.15
N PRO A 243 6.17 19.45 -6.10
CA PRO A 243 7.17 18.51 -5.64
C PRO A 243 7.56 17.53 -6.76
N LEU A 244 8.84 17.24 -6.88
CA LEU A 244 9.37 16.41 -7.97
C LEU A 244 10.48 15.50 -7.48
N SER A 245 10.74 14.45 -8.26
CA SER A 245 11.90 13.59 -8.07
C SER A 245 12.66 13.40 -9.37
N LYS A 246 13.98 13.28 -9.26
CA LYS A 246 14.89 13.01 -10.39
C LYS A 246 15.90 11.96 -10.00
N LEU A 247 16.12 11.04 -10.94
CA LEU A 247 17.10 9.97 -10.81
C LEU A 247 18.38 10.44 -11.45
N ASP A 248 19.48 10.35 -10.72
CA ASP A 248 20.80 10.42 -11.31
C ASP A 248 21.09 9.11 -12.07
N LEU A 249 21.40 9.24 -13.35
CA LEU A 249 21.59 8.12 -14.26
C LEU A 249 22.88 7.37 -13.97
N ASP A 250 23.89 8.07 -13.44
CA ASP A 250 25.22 7.50 -13.21
C ASP A 250 25.28 6.76 -11.88
N SER A 251 24.91 7.42 -10.78
CA SER A 251 24.95 6.79 -9.45
C SER A 251 23.72 5.96 -9.11
N GLY A 252 22.58 6.19 -9.77
CA GLY A 252 21.29 5.62 -9.40
C GLY A 252 20.69 6.20 -8.12
N LYS A 253 21.25 7.29 -7.59
CA LYS A 253 20.66 8.07 -6.50
C LYS A 253 19.39 8.76 -6.97
N LEU A 254 18.46 8.95 -6.05
CA LEU A 254 17.19 9.58 -6.34
C LEU A 254 17.00 10.82 -5.48
N ALA A 255 17.01 11.99 -6.10
CA ALA A 255 16.72 13.25 -5.44
C ALA A 255 15.21 13.53 -5.43
N PHE A 256 14.77 14.12 -4.33
CA PHE A 256 13.43 14.65 -4.12
C PHE A 256 13.54 16.11 -3.75
N PHE A 257 12.78 16.92 -4.49
CA PHE A 257 12.46 18.29 -4.12
C PHE A 257 11.03 18.32 -3.59
N LEU A 258 10.87 18.77 -2.35
CA LEU A 258 9.61 18.89 -1.66
C LEU A 258 9.41 20.34 -1.21
N LEU A 259 8.15 20.79 -1.19
CA LEU A 259 7.78 22.12 -0.72
C LEU A 259 6.62 22.01 0.27
N PRO A 260 6.84 21.50 1.49
CA PRO A 260 5.78 21.29 2.46
C PRO A 260 5.26 22.60 3.07
N LEU A 261 4.07 22.56 3.66
CA LEU A 261 3.56 23.67 4.47
C LEU A 261 4.30 23.77 5.80
N GLU A 262 4.51 22.62 6.45
CA GLU A 262 5.34 22.49 7.64
C GLU A 262 6.75 22.03 7.26
N ARG A 263 7.74 22.92 7.38
CA ARG A 263 9.14 22.62 7.05
C ARG A 263 9.81 21.83 8.18
N ASP A 264 9.44 20.56 8.30
CA ASP A 264 10.09 19.60 9.20
C ASP A 264 10.82 18.51 8.39
N LEU A 265 12.16 18.64 8.34
CA LEU A 265 13.02 17.69 7.66
C LEU A 265 12.94 16.31 8.29
N GLU A 266 12.97 16.19 9.62
CA GLU A 266 12.98 14.89 10.28
C GLU A 266 11.64 14.16 10.12
N ALA A 267 10.53 14.89 10.16
CA ALA A 267 9.23 14.34 9.82
C ALA A 267 9.20 13.86 8.36
N ALA A 268 9.71 14.64 7.40
CA ALA A 268 9.80 14.23 6.00
C ALA A 268 10.62 12.94 5.83
N LYS A 269 11.79 12.85 6.48
CA LYS A 269 12.60 11.61 6.48
C LYS A 269 11.83 10.43 7.06
N GLY A 270 11.17 10.64 8.20
CA GLY A 270 10.38 9.61 8.88
C GLY A 270 9.23 9.07 8.01
N VAL A 271 8.54 9.97 7.29
CA VAL A 271 7.49 9.60 6.35
C VAL A 271 8.07 8.79 5.20
N ILE A 272 9.11 9.29 4.53
CA ILE A 272 9.72 8.63 3.36
C ILE A 272 10.19 7.23 3.73
N LEU A 273 10.92 7.08 4.84
CA LEU A 273 11.45 5.77 5.26
C LEU A 273 10.33 4.75 5.58
N ARG A 274 9.16 5.22 6.02
CA ARG A 274 7.99 4.39 6.29
C ARG A 274 7.08 4.21 5.07
N SER A 275 7.30 4.92 3.97
CA SER A 275 6.48 4.78 2.76
C SER A 275 6.58 3.35 2.23
N PRO A 276 5.46 2.75 1.79
CA PRO A 276 5.45 1.37 1.32
C PRO A 276 6.21 1.22 0.00
N VAL A 277 6.88 0.09 -0.18
CA VAL A 277 7.38 -0.35 -1.48
C VAL A 277 6.21 -0.99 -2.23
N LEU A 278 5.81 -0.38 -3.35
CA LEU A 278 4.65 -0.83 -4.11
C LEU A 278 4.96 -2.16 -4.80
N GLU A 279 4.09 -3.17 -4.65
CA GLU A 279 4.27 -4.51 -5.24
C GLU A 279 4.53 -4.45 -6.75
N ASN A 280 3.79 -3.60 -7.46
CA ASN A 280 3.91 -3.40 -8.90
C ASN A 280 5.22 -2.71 -9.33
N SER A 281 5.92 -2.06 -8.39
CA SER A 281 7.22 -1.42 -8.62
C SER A 281 8.40 -2.35 -8.35
N ILE A 282 8.21 -3.43 -7.59
CA ILE A 282 9.29 -4.33 -7.20
C ILE A 282 9.93 -4.95 -8.45
N ARG A 283 11.25 -4.85 -8.53
CA ARG A 283 12.07 -5.53 -9.54
C ARG A 283 13.20 -6.29 -8.86
N LYS A 284 13.47 -7.51 -9.32
CA LYS A 284 14.51 -8.40 -8.75
C LYS A 284 15.56 -8.80 -9.79
N PRO A 285 16.27 -7.83 -10.44
CA PRO A 285 17.30 -8.14 -11.43
C PRO A 285 18.39 -9.09 -10.92
N LEU A 286 18.73 -9.06 -9.63
CA LEU A 286 19.72 -9.97 -9.04
C LEU A 286 19.32 -11.46 -9.05
N GLN A 287 18.03 -11.76 -9.25
CA GLN A 287 17.55 -13.13 -9.44
C GLN A 287 17.67 -13.60 -10.90
N SER A 288 18.01 -12.71 -11.84
CA SER A 288 18.26 -13.07 -13.22
C SER A 288 19.59 -13.78 -13.37
N LYS A 289 19.59 -14.93 -14.06
CA LYS A 289 20.79 -15.68 -14.43
C LYS A 289 21.81 -14.82 -15.19
N ALA A 290 21.35 -13.82 -15.95
CA ALA A 290 22.23 -12.91 -16.68
C ALA A 290 23.02 -11.98 -15.74
N MET A 291 22.40 -11.49 -14.67
CA MET A 291 23.04 -10.61 -13.68
C MET A 291 23.94 -11.36 -12.70
N GLN A 292 23.66 -12.64 -12.45
CA GLN A 292 24.50 -13.49 -11.62
C GLN A 292 25.91 -13.69 -12.22
N ARG A 293 26.05 -13.57 -13.55
CA ARG A 293 27.35 -13.65 -14.25
C ARG A 293 28.20 -12.37 -14.14
N LEU A 294 27.62 -11.26 -13.69
CA LEU A 294 28.29 -9.96 -13.55
C LEU A 294 28.76 -9.70 -12.11
N ARG A 295 28.64 -10.69 -11.21
CA ARG A 295 29.20 -10.69 -9.87
C ARG A 295 30.55 -11.38 -9.87
#